data_AF-A0A6M1MMR3-F1
#
_entry.id   AF-A0A6M1MMR3-F1
#
_cell.length_a   1.000
_cell.length_b   1.000
_cell.length_c   1.000
_cell.angle_alpha   90.00
_cell.angle_beta   90.00
_cell.angle_gamma   90.00
#
_symmetry.space_group_name_H-M   'P 1'
#
loop_
_entity.id
_entity.type
_entity.pdbx_description
1 polymer ?
#
loop_
_entity_poly.entity_id
_entity_poly.type
_entity_poly.pdbx_seq_one_letter_code
_entity_poly.pdbx_strand_id
1 'polypeptide(L)'
;MSIEQTVAALEGRLLAHRKLLARLLAGSPEDSRAAIADWLAGQEVMPDGQEDPGAVPGEGLAVELALSDELRRISRLCEGVQGGSAAG
;
A
#
# COMPACT_ATOMS: atom_id res chain seq x y z
N MET A 1 -25.58 10.97 -0.56
CA MET A 1 -24.48 10.40 -1.38
C MET A 1 -24.78 8.92 -1.50
N SER A 2 -24.77 8.35 -2.72
CA SER A 2 -24.96 6.90 -2.89
C SER A 2 -23.75 6.13 -2.37
N ILE A 3 -23.91 4.84 -2.06
CA ILE A 3 -22.80 3.96 -1.66
C ILE A 3 -21.69 3.98 -2.72
N GLU A 4 -22.05 3.91 -4.00
CA GLU A 4 -21.13 4.00 -5.13
C GLU A 4 -20.33 5.31 -5.13
N GLN A 5 -21.00 6.44 -4.89
CA GLN A 5 -20.34 7.74 -4.78
C GLN A 5 -19.39 7.79 -3.59
N THR A 6 -19.79 7.24 -2.45
CA THR A 6 -18.95 7.17 -1.25
C THR A 6 -17.70 6.31 -1.47
N VAL A 7 -17.85 5.14 -2.09
CA VAL A 7 -16.73 4.25 -2.45
C VAL A 7 -15.76 4.96 -3.40
N ALA A 8 -16.27 5.60 -4.46
CA ALA A 8 -15.44 6.35 -5.40
C ALA A 8 -14.68 7.51 -4.72
N ALA A 9 -15.33 8.23 -3.79
CA ALA A 9 -14.69 9.28 -3.02
C ALA A 9 -13.58 8.75 -2.09
N LEU A 10 -13.80 7.60 -1.45
CA LEU A 10 -12.78 6.94 -0.63
C LEU A 10 -11.59 6.46 -1.48
N GLU A 11 -11.84 5.88 -2.65
CA GLU A 11 -10.78 5.49 -3.58
C GLU A 11 -9.94 6.68 -4.03
N GLY A 12 -10.60 7.78 -4.41
CA GLY A 12 -9.91 9.03 -4.79
C GLY A 12 -9.05 9.59 -3.66
N ARG A 13 -9.56 9.56 -2.42
CA ARG A 13 -8.78 9.95 -1.23
C ARG A 13 -7.58 9.03 -1.03
N LEU A 14 -7.75 7.72 -1.09
CA LEU A 14 -6.64 6.77 -0.94
C LEU A 14 -5.57 6.99 -2.02
N LEU A 15 -5.96 7.17 -3.28
CA LEU A 15 -5.03 7.47 -4.38
C LEU A 15 -4.25 8.77 -4.15
N ALA A 16 -4.90 9.82 -3.64
CA ALA A 16 -4.22 11.07 -3.32
C ALA A 16 -3.14 10.88 -2.23
N HIS A 17 -3.44 10.11 -1.18
CA HIS A 17 -2.48 9.82 -0.12
C HIS A 17 -1.30 8.99 -0.64
N ARG A 18 -1.55 7.94 -1.45
CA ARG A 18 -0.47 7.14 -2.08
C ARG A 18 0.47 8.00 -2.91
N LYS A 19 -0.08 8.91 -3.73
CA LYS A 19 0.72 9.84 -4.56
C LYS A 19 1.56 10.78 -3.70
N LEU A 20 0.99 11.32 -2.63
CA LEU A 20 1.71 12.18 -1.69
C LEU A 20 2.86 11.42 -1.01
N LEU A 21 2.61 10.22 -0.51
CA LEU A 21 3.63 9.36 0.12
C LEU A 21 4.78 9.05 -0.86
N ALA A 22 4.45 8.66 -2.10
CA ALA A 22 5.45 8.42 -3.13
C ALA A 22 6.31 9.67 -3.41
N ARG A 23 5.69 10.85 -3.47
CA ARG A 23 6.39 12.13 -3.68
C ARG A 23 7.31 12.52 -2.52
N LEU A 24 6.88 12.24 -1.28
CA LEU A 24 7.68 12.47 -0.07
C LEU A 24 8.87 11.51 -0.03
N LEU A 25 8.65 10.23 -0.33
CA LEU A 25 9.73 9.24 -0.36
C LEU A 25 10.76 9.55 -1.45
N ALA A 26 10.30 9.96 -2.64
CA ALA A 26 11.18 10.41 -3.73
C ALA A 26 12.14 11.53 -3.30
N GLY A 27 11.68 12.42 -2.42
CA GLY A 27 12.47 13.55 -1.91
C GLY A 27 13.22 13.26 -0.61
N SER A 28 13.09 12.06 -0.03
CA SER A 28 13.72 11.71 1.24
C SER A 28 15.18 11.28 1.03
N PRO A 29 16.07 11.42 2.04
CA PRO A 29 17.44 10.90 1.99
C PRO A 29 17.48 9.39 1.73
N GLU A 30 18.57 8.91 1.13
CA GLU A 30 18.73 7.50 0.77
C GLU A 30 18.56 6.54 1.97
N ASP A 31 19.18 6.84 3.10
CA ASP A 31 19.04 6.05 4.34
C ASP A 31 17.59 5.94 4.81
N SER A 32 16.82 7.03 4.70
CA SER A 32 15.40 7.02 5.05
C SER A 32 14.59 6.19 4.06
N ARG A 33 14.92 6.24 2.77
CA ARG A 33 14.27 5.40 1.76
C ARG A 33 14.56 3.91 1.98
N ALA A 34 15.80 3.57 2.29
CA ALA A 34 16.21 2.20 2.59
C ALA A 34 15.48 1.66 3.84
N ALA A 35 15.47 2.44 4.94
CA ALA A 35 14.76 2.04 6.16
C ALA A 35 13.25 1.84 5.95
N ILE A 36 12.61 2.69 5.13
CA ILE A 36 11.19 2.55 4.79
C ILE A 36 10.96 1.32 3.91
N ALA A 37 11.83 1.06 2.93
CA ALA A 37 11.74 -0.12 2.07
C ALA A 37 11.90 -1.43 2.89
N ASP A 38 12.86 -1.48 3.81
CA ASP A 38 13.07 -2.62 4.71
C ASP A 38 11.86 -2.85 5.62
N TRP A 39 11.28 -1.76 6.15
CA TRP A 39 10.07 -1.84 6.96
C TRP A 39 8.89 -2.39 6.14
N LEU A 40 8.67 -1.87 4.92
CA LEU A 40 7.62 -2.32 4.00
C LEU A 40 7.76 -3.80 3.64
N ALA A 41 8.99 -4.26 3.37
CA ALA A 41 9.27 -5.67 3.09
C ALA A 41 8.90 -6.57 4.28
N GLY A 42 9.09 -6.08 5.52
CA GLY A 42 8.69 -6.79 6.74
C GLY A 42 7.19 -6.78 7.04
N GLN A 43 6.38 -6.00 6.31
CA GLN A 43 4.92 -5.96 6.49
C GLN A 43 4.17 -6.98 5.62
N GLU A 44 4.85 -7.78 4.80
CA GLU A 44 4.21 -8.88 4.09
C GLU A 44 3.75 -9.94 5.09
N VAL A 45 2.49 -9.82 5.54
CA VAL A 45 1.78 -10.92 6.19
C VAL A 45 1.70 -12.03 5.15
N MET A 46 2.47 -13.12 5.34
CA MET A 46 2.19 -14.40 4.68
C MET A 46 0.84 -14.85 5.20
N PRO A 47 -0.23 -14.83 4.39
CA PRO A 47 -1.44 -15.54 4.76
C PRO A 47 -1.03 -17.00 4.71
N ASP A 48 -0.94 -17.62 5.87
CA ASP A 48 -0.67 -19.02 6.10
C ASP A 48 -1.84 -19.86 5.57
N GLY A 49 -1.93 -19.92 4.23
CA GLY A 49 -2.40 -21.04 3.40
C GLY A 49 -3.74 -21.71 3.70
N GLN A 50 -4.56 -21.17 4.60
CA GLN A 50 -5.71 -21.89 5.12
C GLN A 50 -6.94 -20.98 5.22
N GLU A 51 -7.20 -20.23 4.15
CA GLU A 51 -8.53 -19.67 3.90
C GLU A 51 -9.43 -20.80 3.35
N ASP A 52 -10.27 -21.34 4.22
CA ASP A 52 -11.31 -22.32 3.88
C ASP A 52 -12.22 -21.72 2.77
N PRO A 53 -12.38 -22.39 1.60
CA PRO A 53 -13.21 -21.89 0.51
C PRO A 53 -14.69 -21.80 0.95
N GLY A 54 -15.08 -20.64 1.45
CA GLY A 54 -16.43 -20.34 1.95
C GLY A 54 -16.48 -19.63 3.30
N ALA A 55 -15.36 -19.52 4.01
CA ALA A 55 -15.30 -18.73 5.24
C ALA A 55 -15.31 -17.23 4.88
N VAL A 56 -16.34 -16.52 5.36
CA VAL A 56 -16.34 -15.05 5.33
C VAL A 56 -15.25 -14.60 6.31
N PRO A 57 -14.22 -13.85 5.86
CA PRO A 57 -13.25 -13.27 6.78
C PRO A 57 -14.00 -12.46 7.84
N GLY A 58 -13.72 -12.71 9.11
CA GLY A 58 -14.22 -11.84 10.18
C GLY A 58 -13.83 -10.39 9.87
N GLU A 59 -14.62 -9.42 10.32
CA GLU A 59 -14.40 -7.99 10.01
C GLU A 59 -12.95 -7.53 10.30
N GLY A 60 -12.33 -8.06 11.35
CA GLY A 60 -10.90 -7.83 11.66
C GLY A 60 -9.93 -8.35 10.58
N LEU A 61 -10.15 -9.58 10.08
CA LEU A 61 -9.31 -10.17 9.03
C LEU A 61 -9.46 -9.42 7.70
N ALA A 62 -10.67 -8.95 7.37
CA ALA A 62 -10.90 -8.14 6.17
C ALA A 62 -10.12 -6.81 6.19
N VAL A 63 -10.03 -6.16 7.35
CA VAL A 63 -9.25 -4.92 7.53
C VAL A 63 -7.76 -5.21 7.43
N GLU A 64 -7.26 -6.29 8.04
CA GLU A 64 -5.86 -6.69 7.98
C GLU A 64 -5.41 -7.05 6.56
N LEU A 65 -6.24 -7.77 5.80
CA LEU A 65 -5.99 -8.09 4.39
C LEU A 65 -5.95 -6.81 3.54
N ALA A 66 -6.92 -5.90 3.73
CA ALA A 66 -6.95 -4.62 3.02
C ALA A 66 -5.73 -3.74 3.36
N LEU A 67 -5.25 -3.78 4.61
CA LEU A 67 -4.03 -3.11 5.04
C LEU A 67 -2.79 -3.71 4.37
N SER A 68 -2.65 -5.05 4.38
CA SER A 68 -1.54 -5.77 3.74
C SER A 68 -1.48 -5.47 2.23
N ASP A 69 -2.62 -5.52 1.55
CA ASP A 69 -2.74 -5.16 0.13
C ASP A 69 -2.30 -3.73 -0.14
N GLU A 70 -2.64 -2.81 0.75
CA GLU A 70 -2.28 -1.41 0.63
C GLU A 70 -0.77 -1.18 0.77
N LEU A 71 -0.15 -1.83 1.76
CA LEU A 71 1.29 -1.75 1.98
C LEU A 71 2.08 -2.30 0.78
N ARG A 72 1.60 -3.39 0.15
CA ARG A 72 2.17 -3.93 -1.10
C ARG A 72 2.08 -2.92 -2.25
N ARG A 73 0.95 -2.22 -2.39
CA ARG A 73 0.78 -1.17 -3.42
C ARG A 73 1.74 0.00 -3.19
N ILE A 74 1.92 0.40 -1.94
CA ILE A 74 2.88 1.45 -1.57
C ILE A 74 4.31 1.00 -1.91
N SER A 75 4.72 -0.23 -1.55
CA SER A 75 6.05 -0.76 -1.88
C SER A 75 6.36 -0.67 -3.38
N ARG A 76 5.45 -1.14 -4.24
CA ARG A 76 5.62 -1.09 -5.70
C ARG A 76 5.76 0.34 -6.23
N LEU A 77 5.00 1.29 -5.68
CA LEU A 77 5.14 2.70 -6.05
C LEU A 77 6.52 3.25 -5.67
N CYS A 78 7.03 2.83 -4.51
CA CYS A 78 8.33 3.26 -4.01
C CYS A 78 9.49 2.69 -4.84
N GLU A 79 9.37 1.44 -5.32
CA GLU A 79 10.29 0.84 -6.28
C GLU A 79 10.27 1.58 -7.64
N GLY A 80 9.09 1.91 -8.16
CA GLY A 80 8.95 2.61 -9.44
C GLY A 80 9.50 4.04 -9.44
N VAL A 81 9.49 4.72 -8.29
CA VAL A 81 10.09 6.06 -8.12
C VAL A 81 11.62 6.01 -8.22
N GLN A 82 12.26 4.93 -7.76
CA GLN A 82 13.73 4.79 -7.77
C GLN A 82 14.29 4.63 -9.20
N GLY A 83 13.54 3.98 -10.10
CA GLY A 83 13.93 3.80 -11.50
C GLY A 83 13.79 5.05 -12.39
N GLY A 84 13.09 6.10 -11.91
CA GLY A 84 12.79 7.30 -12.68
C GLY A 84 13.81 8.45 -12.57
N SER A 85 14.82 8.33 -11.70
CA SER A 85 15.76 9.43 -11.41
C SER A 85 17.09 9.37 -12.20
N ALA A 86 17.21 8.49 -13.19
CA ALA A 86 18.42 8.38 -14.04
C ALA A 86 18.35 9.14 -15.38
N ALA A 87 17.30 9.94 -15.62
CA ALA A 87 17.20 10.78 -16.82
C ALA A 87 16.53 12.13 -16.49
N GLY A 88 17.33 13.20 -16.48
CA GLY A 88 16.85 14.58 -16.34
C GLY A 88 17.78 15.47 -15.54
#